data_AF-A0A0Q9W2L2-F1
#
_entry.id   AF-A0A0Q9W2L2-F1
#
_cell.length_a   1.000
_cell.length_b   1.000
_cell.length_c   1.000
_cell.angle_alpha   90.00
_cell.angle_beta   90.00
_cell.angle_gamma   90.00
#
_symmetry.space_group_name_H-M   'P 1'
#
loop_
_entity.id
_entity.type
_entity.pdbx_description
1 polymer ?
#
loop_
_entity_poly.entity_id
_entity_poly.type
_entity_poly.pdbx_seq_one_letter_code
_entity_poly.pdbx_strand_id
1 'polypeptide(L)'
;MPQSGTVKMYKVKELQLTPDSFDNPIFRIHLRCFRWYGYVASMEQRHPWLSLVRCTIFTSSIWLSCALMLLRQFLARGYENLNDGATSWATAVQYFTVSIATLNAYMQRERVVLMLRTAHADLQQLMLEADDQELDLLRTTQRYVRTITFLLWVPSVVAGFMAWSDCIYRTIFLPQTVFNTAAVLRGEAQPILLFKLFPFGELYDNFFIGYLGPWYALSLGITTIPLWHTFITCLMKYVTLKLQILNKRVLAMDVSTYSTSKT
;
A
#
# COMPACT_ATOMS: atom_id res chain seq x y z
N MET A 1 -40.85 -21.03 -7.73
CA MET A 1 -39.55 -21.53 -8.21
C MET A 1 -38.64 -20.34 -8.44
N PRO A 2 -37.55 -20.17 -7.69
CA PRO A 2 -36.77 -18.94 -7.71
C PRO A 2 -35.84 -18.91 -8.93
N GLN A 3 -35.77 -17.73 -9.54
CA GLN A 3 -35.04 -17.46 -10.77
C GLN A 3 -33.52 -17.56 -10.56
N SER A 4 -32.90 -18.20 -11.54
CA SER A 4 -31.47 -18.38 -11.75
C SER A 4 -30.68 -17.08 -11.57
N GLY A 5 -29.61 -17.16 -10.77
CA GLY A 5 -28.74 -16.05 -10.43
C GLY A 5 -27.96 -15.53 -11.63
N THR A 6 -28.33 -14.34 -12.09
CA THR A 6 -27.47 -13.48 -12.91
C THR A 6 -26.21 -13.11 -12.12
N VAL A 7 -25.07 -13.64 -12.57
CA VAL A 7 -23.73 -13.32 -12.08
C VAL A 7 -23.45 -11.82 -12.25
N LYS A 8 -22.95 -11.20 -11.17
CA LYS A 8 -22.66 -9.77 -10.95
C LYS A 8 -21.73 -9.11 -12.00
N MET A 9 -22.23 -8.82 -13.20
CA MET A 9 -21.47 -8.06 -14.21
C MET A 9 -21.62 -6.53 -14.08
N TYR A 10 -22.54 -6.06 -13.22
CA TYR A 10 -22.93 -4.63 -13.12
C TYR A 10 -22.09 -3.75 -12.16
N LYS A 11 -21.34 -4.31 -11.21
CA LYS A 11 -20.70 -3.51 -10.13
C LYS A 11 -19.40 -2.78 -10.52
N VAL A 12 -18.83 -3.04 -11.70
CA VAL A 12 -17.51 -2.47 -12.06
C VAL A 12 -17.62 -1.01 -12.50
N LYS A 13 -18.74 -0.59 -13.11
CA LYS A 13 -18.97 0.80 -13.53
C LYS A 13 -19.14 1.75 -12.35
N GLU A 14 -19.79 1.29 -11.28
CA GLU A 14 -20.03 2.07 -10.05
C GLU A 14 -18.74 2.34 -9.26
N LEU A 15 -17.63 1.66 -9.57
CA LEU A 15 -16.35 1.75 -8.87
C LEU A 15 -15.30 2.62 -9.61
N GLN A 16 -15.74 3.42 -10.58
CA GLN A 16 -14.85 4.24 -11.42
C GLN A 16 -14.74 5.69 -10.91
N LEU A 17 -13.54 6.21 -10.76
CA LEU A 17 -13.33 7.62 -10.46
C LEU A 17 -13.33 8.46 -11.74
N THR A 18 -13.76 9.72 -11.62
CA THR A 18 -13.60 10.71 -12.70
C THR A 18 -12.10 10.94 -12.96
N PRO A 19 -11.70 11.31 -14.19
CA PRO A 19 -10.31 11.65 -14.51
C PRO A 19 -9.74 12.70 -13.55
N ASP A 20 -10.52 13.73 -13.23
CA ASP A 20 -10.14 14.82 -12.33
C ASP A 20 -9.84 14.35 -10.90
N SER A 21 -10.47 13.26 -10.46
CA SER A 21 -10.18 12.67 -9.15
C SER A 21 -8.71 12.24 -9.03
N PHE A 22 -8.05 11.90 -10.13
CA PHE A 22 -6.64 11.49 -10.13
C PHE A 22 -5.66 12.66 -10.00
N ASP A 23 -6.12 13.90 -10.16
CA ASP A 23 -5.33 15.11 -9.89
C ASP A 23 -5.70 15.75 -8.54
N ASN A 24 -6.27 14.93 -7.63
CA ASN A 24 -6.55 15.34 -6.27
C ASN A 24 -5.29 15.90 -5.56
N PRO A 25 -5.35 17.10 -4.97
CA PRO A 25 -4.19 17.77 -4.42
C PRO A 25 -3.46 17.01 -3.30
N ILE A 26 -4.17 16.16 -2.56
CA ILE A 26 -3.64 15.41 -1.42
C ILE A 26 -3.29 13.97 -1.84
N PHE A 27 -4.14 13.33 -2.65
CA PHE A 27 -4.05 11.89 -2.94
C PHE A 27 -3.47 11.54 -4.32
N ARG A 28 -3.06 12.51 -5.14
CA ARG A 28 -2.63 12.33 -6.54
C ARG A 28 -1.68 11.14 -6.76
N ILE A 29 -0.59 11.08 -6.00
CA ILE A 29 0.45 10.05 -6.16
C ILE A 29 -0.14 8.68 -5.85
N HIS A 30 -0.84 8.55 -4.72
CA HIS A 30 -1.45 7.30 -4.27
C HIS A 30 -2.54 6.80 -5.21
N LEU A 31 -3.41 7.68 -5.71
CA LEU A 31 -4.47 7.31 -6.65
C LEU A 31 -3.91 6.79 -7.97
N ARG A 32 -2.82 7.38 -8.47
CA ARG A 32 -2.13 6.88 -9.67
C ARG A 32 -1.54 5.50 -9.43
N CYS A 33 -0.90 5.26 -8.28
CA CYS A 33 -0.38 3.94 -7.93
C CYS A 33 -1.51 2.91 -7.70
N PHE A 34 -2.62 3.29 -7.06
CA PHE A 34 -3.78 2.43 -6.88
C PHE A 34 -4.48 2.07 -8.20
N ARG A 35 -4.44 2.96 -9.19
CA ARG A 35 -4.85 2.64 -10.56
C ARG A 35 -3.95 1.58 -11.19
N TRP A 36 -2.65 1.63 -10.92
CA TRP A 36 -1.69 0.60 -11.35
C TRP A 36 -1.86 -0.74 -10.62
N TYR A 37 -2.24 -0.76 -9.35
CA TYR A 37 -2.55 -2.02 -8.67
C TYR A 37 -3.97 -2.53 -8.96
N GLY A 38 -4.78 -1.73 -9.65
CA GLY A 38 -6.14 -2.08 -10.02
C GLY A 38 -7.20 -1.87 -8.94
N TYR A 39 -6.83 -1.29 -7.79
CA TYR A 39 -7.76 -0.93 -6.71
C TYR A 39 -8.80 0.09 -7.18
N VAL A 40 -8.41 1.00 -8.07
CA VAL A 40 -9.27 2.05 -8.60
C VAL A 40 -9.23 2.03 -10.12
N ALA A 41 -10.38 2.22 -10.77
CA ALA A 41 -10.48 2.36 -12.22
C ALA A 41 -10.88 3.80 -12.58
N SER A 42 -10.49 4.26 -13.77
CA SER A 42 -10.95 5.53 -14.33
C SER A 42 -12.13 5.29 -15.27
N MET A 43 -13.06 6.24 -15.35
CA MET A 43 -14.17 6.22 -16.31
C MET A 43 -13.71 6.10 -17.77
N GLU A 44 -12.52 6.59 -18.11
CA GLU A 44 -11.96 6.55 -19.47
C GLU A 44 -11.32 5.20 -19.83
N GLN A 45 -11.20 4.26 -18.89
CA GLN A 45 -10.57 2.97 -19.19
C GLN A 45 -11.48 2.10 -20.05
N ARG A 46 -10.99 1.75 -21.25
CA ARG A 46 -11.67 0.88 -22.23
C ARG A 46 -12.15 -0.46 -21.64
N HIS A 47 -11.40 -1.03 -20.69
CA HIS A 47 -11.71 -2.32 -20.08
C HIS A 47 -11.53 -2.27 -18.54
N PRO A 48 -12.55 -1.85 -17.78
CA PRO A 48 -12.44 -1.66 -16.34
C PRO A 48 -12.39 -2.99 -15.55
N TRP A 49 -12.83 -4.10 -16.15
CA TRP A 49 -12.73 -5.44 -15.55
C TRP A 49 -11.27 -5.92 -15.44
N LEU A 50 -10.37 -5.47 -16.31
CA LEU A 50 -8.93 -5.77 -16.21
C LEU A 50 -8.33 -5.18 -14.92
N SER A 51 -8.84 -4.05 -14.46
CA SER A 51 -8.46 -3.48 -13.16
C SER A 51 -8.83 -4.42 -12.01
N LEU A 52 -10.02 -5.03 -12.07
CA LEU A 52 -10.45 -5.99 -11.05
C LEU A 52 -9.55 -7.22 -11.04
N VAL A 53 -9.28 -7.82 -12.21
CA VAL A 53 -8.41 -9.00 -12.32
C VAL A 53 -7.02 -8.72 -11.77
N ARG A 54 -6.42 -7.58 -12.15
CA ARG A 54 -5.13 -7.13 -11.60
C ARG A 54 -5.17 -7.01 -10.08
N CYS A 55 -6.22 -6.39 -9.55
CA CYS A 55 -6.40 -6.22 -8.11
C CYS A 55 -6.54 -7.56 -7.38
N THR A 56 -7.28 -8.52 -7.95
CA THR A 56 -7.42 -9.87 -7.40
C THR A 56 -6.08 -10.59 -7.38
N ILE A 57 -5.37 -10.66 -8.51
CA ILE A 57 -4.05 -11.30 -8.60
C ILE A 57 -3.08 -10.67 -7.60
N PHE A 58 -3.07 -9.34 -7.55
CA PHE A 58 -2.21 -8.56 -6.67
C PHE A 58 -2.49 -8.85 -5.18
N THR A 59 -3.76 -8.79 -4.77
CA THR A 59 -4.17 -9.04 -3.39
C THR A 59 -3.89 -10.48 -2.99
N SER A 60 -4.21 -11.46 -3.84
CA SER A 60 -3.88 -12.87 -3.61
C SER A 60 -2.38 -13.10 -3.48
N SER A 61 -1.55 -12.41 -4.28
CA SER A 61 -0.10 -12.54 -4.23
C SER A 61 0.48 -12.04 -2.91
N ILE A 62 0.03 -10.88 -2.42
CA ILE A 62 0.44 -10.36 -1.11
C ILE A 62 0.02 -11.30 0.02
N TRP A 63 -1.21 -11.81 -0.03
CA TRP A 63 -1.75 -12.69 0.99
C TRP A 63 -1.00 -14.03 1.05
N LEU A 64 -0.75 -14.64 -0.11
CA LEU A 64 0.04 -15.86 -0.22
C LEU A 64 1.47 -15.64 0.29
N SER A 65 2.09 -14.51 -0.08
CA SER A 65 3.44 -14.16 0.38
C SER A 65 3.50 -14.03 1.90
N CYS A 66 2.53 -13.34 2.50
CA CYS A 66 2.40 -13.23 3.94
C CYS A 66 2.22 -14.60 4.61
N ALA A 67 1.36 -15.46 4.06
CA ALA A 67 1.14 -16.80 4.59
C ALA A 67 2.42 -17.64 4.56
N LEU A 68 3.18 -17.59 3.46
CA LEU A 68 4.45 -18.28 3.33
C LEU A 68 5.51 -17.76 4.32
N MET A 69 5.61 -16.44 4.50
CA MET A 69 6.51 -15.83 5.49
C MET A 69 6.12 -16.24 6.91
N LEU A 70 4.84 -16.21 7.27
CA LEU A 70 4.40 -16.66 8.59
C LEU A 70 4.65 -18.17 8.78
N LEU A 71 4.40 -18.97 7.75
CA LEU A 71 4.67 -20.41 7.78
C LEU A 71 6.15 -20.69 8.03
N ARG A 72 7.07 -19.98 7.35
CA ARG A 72 8.50 -20.07 7.62
C ARG A 72 8.81 -19.76 9.09
N GLN A 73 8.16 -18.75 9.66
CA GLN A 73 8.47 -18.23 10.99
C GLN A 73 7.98 -19.19 12.08
N PHE A 74 6.83 -19.83 11.86
CA PHE A 74 6.30 -20.87 12.74
C PHE A 74 7.05 -22.21 12.61
N LEU A 75 7.52 -22.56 11.41
CA LEU A 75 8.28 -23.79 11.17
C LEU A 75 9.77 -23.67 11.55
N ALA A 76 10.33 -22.46 11.55
CA ALA A 76 11.71 -22.23 11.96
C ALA A 76 11.84 -22.45 13.48
N ARG A 77 12.51 -23.55 13.88
CA ARG A 77 12.75 -23.92 15.29
C ARG A 77 13.74 -23.00 16.04
N GLY A 78 13.95 -21.78 15.56
CA GLY A 78 14.90 -20.80 16.10
C GLY A 78 15.75 -20.18 15.00
N TYR A 79 16.12 -18.91 15.19
CA TYR A 79 17.11 -18.24 14.37
C TYR A 79 18.47 -18.38 15.04
N GLU A 80 19.50 -18.80 14.31
CA GLU A 80 20.88 -18.86 14.82
C GLU A 80 21.43 -17.47 15.16
N ASN A 81 20.93 -16.43 14.47
CA ASN A 81 21.25 -15.04 14.74
C ASN A 81 19.97 -14.24 15.08
N LEU A 82 19.97 -13.57 16.22
CA LEU A 82 18.86 -12.72 16.68
C LEU A 82 18.51 -11.61 15.68
N ASN A 83 19.51 -11.04 15.00
CA ASN A 83 19.29 -9.97 14.03
C ASN A 83 18.53 -10.46 12.79
N ASP A 84 18.82 -11.67 12.34
CA ASP A 84 18.12 -12.31 11.22
C ASP A 84 16.67 -12.64 11.59
N GLY A 85 16.47 -13.08 12.84
CA GLY A 85 15.13 -13.29 13.39
C GLY A 85 14.31 -12.01 13.46
N ALA A 86 14.89 -10.94 14.00
CA ALA A 86 14.23 -9.63 14.09
C ALA A 86 13.85 -9.09 12.72
N THR A 87 14.76 -9.15 11.74
CA THR A 87 14.51 -8.67 10.37
C THR A 87 13.41 -9.48 9.68
N SER A 88 13.42 -10.81 9.86
CA SER A 88 12.43 -11.71 9.25
C SER A 88 11.03 -11.53 9.85
N TRP A 89 10.95 -11.33 11.17
CA TRP A 89 9.69 -11.01 11.86
C TRP A 89 9.18 -9.62 11.51
N ALA A 90 10.04 -8.60 11.50
CA ALA A 90 9.66 -7.24 11.12
C ALA A 90 9.06 -7.21 9.71
N THR A 91 9.70 -7.90 8.76
CA THR A 91 9.20 -8.01 7.39
C THR A 91 7.86 -8.76 7.35
N ALA A 92 7.73 -9.90 8.03
CA ALA A 92 6.48 -10.65 8.06
C ALA A 92 5.31 -9.84 8.64
N VAL A 93 5.53 -9.06 9.70
CA VAL A 93 4.51 -8.18 10.30
C VAL A 93 4.10 -7.05 9.36
N GLN A 94 5.03 -6.48 8.59
CA GLN A 94 4.70 -5.49 7.56
C GLN A 94 3.81 -6.09 6.47
N TYR A 95 4.15 -7.28 5.97
CA TYR A 95 3.32 -8.01 5.01
C TYR A 95 1.97 -8.37 5.58
N PHE A 96 1.89 -8.77 6.85
CA PHE A 96 0.62 -9.08 7.52
C PHE A 96 -0.30 -7.87 7.60
N THR A 97 0.23 -6.73 8.06
CA THR A 97 -0.52 -5.47 8.15
C THR A 97 -1.08 -5.05 6.80
N VAL A 98 -0.23 -5.11 5.75
CA VAL A 98 -0.62 -4.74 4.39
C VAL A 98 -1.56 -5.77 3.77
N SER A 99 -1.43 -7.06 4.09
CA SER A 99 -2.37 -8.11 3.67
C SER A 99 -3.78 -7.85 4.18
N ILE A 100 -3.92 -7.43 5.44
CA ILE A 100 -5.21 -7.05 6.02
C ILE A 100 -5.75 -5.80 5.33
N ALA A 101 -4.93 -4.75 5.17
CA ALA A 101 -5.35 -3.49 4.56
C ALA A 101 -5.83 -3.68 3.10
N THR A 102 -5.05 -4.43 2.31
CA THR A 102 -5.35 -4.74 0.91
C THR A 102 -6.59 -5.61 0.75
N LEU A 103 -6.76 -6.64 1.60
CA LEU A 103 -7.95 -7.47 1.62
C LEU A 103 -9.20 -6.67 2.01
N ASN A 104 -9.09 -5.81 3.03
CA ASN A 104 -10.19 -4.95 3.44
C ASN A 104 -10.57 -3.96 2.33
N ALA A 105 -9.59 -3.35 1.68
CA ALA A 105 -9.81 -2.47 0.54
C ALA A 105 -10.45 -3.20 -0.66
N TYR A 106 -10.11 -4.47 -0.87
CA TYR A 106 -10.72 -5.30 -1.90
C TYR A 106 -12.18 -5.66 -1.57
N MET A 107 -12.46 -6.09 -0.34
CA MET A 107 -13.80 -6.49 0.10
C MET A 107 -14.75 -5.29 0.25
N GLN A 108 -14.24 -4.15 0.72
CA GLN A 108 -14.99 -2.92 0.94
C GLN A 108 -14.73 -1.88 -0.16
N ARG A 109 -14.40 -2.33 -1.37
CA ARG A 109 -13.99 -1.46 -2.48
C ARG A 109 -14.98 -0.33 -2.78
N GLU A 110 -16.28 -0.61 -2.67
CA GLU A 110 -17.36 0.37 -2.85
C GLU A 110 -17.25 1.52 -1.84
N ARG A 111 -17.00 1.22 -0.56
CA ARG A 111 -16.81 2.22 0.49
C ARG A 111 -15.55 3.03 0.28
N VAL A 112 -14.44 2.39 -0.11
CA VAL A 112 -13.17 3.07 -0.37
C VAL A 112 -13.30 4.04 -1.55
N VAL A 113 -13.94 3.62 -2.64
CA VAL A 113 -14.18 4.49 -3.80
C VAL A 113 -15.12 5.63 -3.44
N LEU A 114 -16.21 5.36 -2.72
CA LEU A 114 -17.13 6.41 -2.25
C LEU A 114 -16.40 7.44 -1.38
N MET A 115 -15.60 6.99 -0.40
CA MET A 115 -14.80 7.86 0.46
C MET A 115 -13.87 8.75 -0.37
N LEU A 116 -13.20 8.20 -1.39
CA LEU A 116 -12.30 8.95 -2.26
C LEU A 116 -13.06 9.99 -3.12
N ARG A 117 -14.25 9.64 -3.62
CA ARG A 117 -15.11 10.59 -4.35
C ARG A 117 -15.55 11.73 -3.45
N THR A 118 -16.05 11.41 -2.25
CA THR A 118 -16.48 12.42 -1.28
C THR A 118 -15.31 13.32 -0.88
N ALA A 119 -14.14 12.76 -0.62
CA ALA A 119 -12.96 13.54 -0.27
C ALA A 119 -12.49 14.44 -1.43
N HIS A 120 -12.61 13.98 -2.68
CA HIS A 120 -12.28 14.80 -3.83
C HIS A 120 -13.28 15.95 -4.02
N ALA A 121 -14.58 15.67 -3.96
CA ALA A 121 -15.62 16.69 -4.08
C ALA A 121 -15.51 17.74 -2.97
N ASP A 122 -15.27 17.31 -1.73
CA ASP A 122 -15.08 18.18 -0.58
C ASP A 122 -13.87 19.11 -0.74
N LEU A 123 -12.74 18.58 -1.24
CA LEU A 123 -11.56 19.40 -1.52
C LEU A 123 -11.78 20.39 -2.68
N GLN A 124 -12.54 19.99 -3.71
CA GLN A 124 -12.89 20.90 -4.80
C GLN A 124 -13.80 22.03 -4.31
N GLN A 125 -14.81 21.70 -3.51
CA GLN A 125 -15.69 22.69 -2.90
C GLN A 125 -14.91 23.63 -1.99
N LEU A 126 -14.02 23.09 -1.15
CA LEU A 126 -13.13 23.90 -0.32
C LEU A 126 -12.28 24.85 -1.17
N MET A 127 -11.71 24.41 -2.29
CA MET A 127 -10.92 25.29 -3.16
C MET A 127 -11.74 26.42 -3.81
N LEU A 128 -13.06 26.27 -3.94
CA LEU A 128 -13.95 27.28 -4.52
C LEU A 128 -14.48 28.26 -3.46
N GLU A 129 -14.77 27.78 -2.25
CA GLU A 129 -15.43 28.55 -1.18
C GLU A 129 -14.48 29.08 -0.10
N ALA A 130 -13.25 28.55 -0.02
CA ALA A 130 -12.30 28.88 1.04
C ALA A 130 -11.82 30.33 0.97
N ASP A 131 -11.66 30.91 2.16
CA ASP A 131 -10.92 32.16 2.31
C ASP A 131 -9.40 31.94 2.25
N ASP A 132 -8.63 33.03 2.21
CA ASP A 132 -7.17 32.97 2.07
C ASP A 132 -6.48 32.13 3.16
N GLN A 133 -7.02 32.15 4.38
CA GLN A 133 -6.48 31.38 5.50
C GLN A 133 -6.76 29.88 5.37
N GLU A 134 -7.96 29.49 4.94
CA GLU A 134 -8.30 28.08 4.66
C GLU A 134 -7.51 27.54 3.46
N LEU A 135 -7.29 28.36 2.44
CA LEU A 135 -6.42 28.02 1.31
C LEU A 135 -4.96 27.83 1.74
N ASP A 136 -4.46 28.65 2.68
CA ASP A 136 -3.11 28.48 3.21
C ASP A 136 -2.95 27.19 4.04
N LEU A 137 -3.96 26.84 4.85
CA LEU A 137 -4.01 25.55 5.55
C LEU A 137 -3.99 24.37 4.58
N LEU A 138 -4.76 24.46 3.48
CA LEU A 138 -4.77 23.44 2.44
C LEU A 138 -3.39 23.32 1.75
N ARG A 139 -2.76 24.44 1.36
CA ARG A 139 -1.44 24.44 0.72
C ARG A 139 -0.35 23.89 1.63
N THR A 140 -0.38 24.27 2.91
CA THR A 140 0.54 23.75 3.92
C THR A 140 0.37 22.25 4.11
N THR A 141 -0.88 21.77 4.14
CA THR A 141 -1.19 20.33 4.22
C THR A 141 -0.71 19.59 2.97
N GLN A 142 -0.92 20.12 1.77
CA GLN A 142 -0.42 19.55 0.52
C GLN A 142 1.10 19.42 0.53
N ARG A 143 1.81 20.50 0.93
CA ARG A 143 3.28 20.50 1.01
C ARG A 143 3.77 19.48 2.03
N TYR A 144 3.13 19.40 3.19
CA TYR A 144 3.44 18.41 4.22
C TYR A 144 3.26 16.99 3.70
N VAL A 145 2.09 16.67 3.14
CA VAL A 145 1.75 15.33 2.63
C VAL A 145 2.71 14.91 1.52
N ARG A 146 3.06 15.82 0.60
CA ARG A 146 4.04 15.56 -0.44
C ARG A 146 5.42 15.26 0.16
N THR A 147 5.87 16.08 1.10
CA THR A 147 7.18 15.94 1.72
C THR A 147 7.30 14.63 2.51
N ILE A 148 6.32 14.32 3.36
CA ILE A 148 6.35 13.08 4.15
C ILE A 148 6.24 11.84 3.27
N THR A 149 5.45 11.91 2.18
CA THR A 149 5.37 10.81 1.20
C THR A 149 6.73 10.57 0.58
N PHE A 150 7.45 11.61 0.13
CA PHE A 150 8.79 11.43 -0.42
C PHE A 150 9.80 10.93 0.61
N LEU A 151 9.80 11.50 1.82
CA LEU A 151 10.72 11.12 2.89
C LEU A 151 10.55 9.67 3.37
N LEU A 152 9.32 9.15 3.37
CA LEU A 152 9.06 7.77 3.76
C LEU A 152 9.17 6.81 2.58
N TRP A 153 8.61 7.17 1.43
CA TRP A 153 8.52 6.26 0.29
C TRP A 153 9.87 6.05 -0.41
N VAL A 154 10.65 7.11 -0.64
CA VAL A 154 11.91 7.00 -1.40
C VAL A 154 12.93 6.12 -0.69
N PRO A 155 13.26 6.31 0.61
CA PRO A 155 14.23 5.45 1.29
C PRO A 155 13.76 4.00 1.38
N SER A 156 12.47 3.75 1.62
CA SER A 156 11.92 2.38 1.64
C SER A 156 12.06 1.68 0.29
N VAL A 157 11.77 2.39 -0.80
CA VAL A 157 11.91 1.86 -2.16
C VAL A 157 13.37 1.62 -2.50
N VAL A 158 14.28 2.54 -2.17
CA VAL A 158 15.72 2.39 -2.40
C VAL A 158 16.30 1.22 -1.62
N ALA A 159 16.04 1.14 -0.31
CA ALA A 159 16.50 0.03 0.53
C ALA A 159 15.94 -1.32 0.04
N GLY A 160 14.68 -1.33 -0.38
CA GLY A 160 14.05 -2.49 -1.00
C GLY A 160 14.74 -2.91 -2.30
N PHE A 161 14.99 -1.97 -3.21
CA PHE A 161 15.68 -2.26 -4.47
C PHE A 161 17.11 -2.74 -4.25
N MET A 162 17.82 -2.20 -3.26
CA MET A 162 19.15 -2.70 -2.89
C MET A 162 19.08 -4.17 -2.47
N ALA A 163 18.18 -4.52 -1.54
CA ALA A 163 17.99 -5.91 -1.09
C ALA A 163 17.56 -6.85 -2.23
N TRP A 164 16.69 -6.38 -3.10
CA TRP A 164 16.23 -7.12 -4.28
C TRP A 164 17.35 -7.33 -5.31
N SER A 165 18.18 -6.31 -5.56
CA SER A 165 19.33 -6.40 -6.46
C SER A 165 20.46 -7.28 -5.91
N ASP A 166 20.70 -7.26 -4.59
CA ASP A 166 21.65 -8.15 -3.92
C ASP A 166 21.24 -9.62 -4.09
N CYS A 167 19.94 -9.92 -4.02
CA CYS A 167 19.43 -11.26 -4.31
C CYS A 167 19.77 -11.69 -5.75
N ILE A 168 19.52 -10.82 -6.75
CA ILE A 168 19.85 -11.12 -8.15
C ILE A 168 21.35 -11.30 -8.34
N TYR A 169 22.16 -10.39 -7.79
CA TYR A 169 23.61 -10.41 -7.89
C TYR A 169 24.18 -11.72 -7.33
N ARG A 170 23.78 -12.10 -6.11
CA ARG A 170 24.25 -13.33 -5.47
C ARG A 170 23.78 -14.58 -6.22
N THR A 171 22.57 -14.58 -6.75
CA THR A 171 22.07 -15.71 -7.55
C THR A 171 22.81 -15.90 -8.87
N ILE A 172 23.21 -14.81 -9.55
CA ILE A 172 23.92 -14.90 -10.85
C ILE A 172 25.42 -15.17 -10.67
N PHE A 173 26.08 -14.42 -9.78
CA PHE A 173 27.55 -14.41 -9.68
C PHE A 173 28.10 -15.31 -8.57
N LEU A 174 27.27 -15.72 -7.60
CA LEU A 174 27.67 -16.57 -6.47
C LEU A 174 26.73 -17.79 -6.29
N PRO A 175 26.32 -18.51 -7.36
CA PRO A 175 25.32 -19.58 -7.23
C PRO A 175 25.78 -20.72 -6.32
N GLN A 176 27.10 -21.01 -6.30
CA GLN A 176 27.68 -22.10 -5.52
C GLN A 176 27.59 -21.88 -3.99
N THR A 177 27.49 -20.64 -3.52
CA THR A 177 27.31 -20.34 -2.10
C THR A 177 25.84 -20.11 -1.74
N VAL A 178 25.02 -19.64 -2.69
CA VAL A 178 23.59 -19.37 -2.50
C VAL A 178 22.74 -20.63 -2.41
N PHE A 179 23.06 -21.66 -3.21
CA PHE A 179 22.28 -22.91 -3.27
C PHE A 179 22.90 -24.05 -2.43
N ASN A 180 24.02 -23.81 -1.75
CA ASN A 180 24.70 -24.82 -0.94
C ASN A 180 24.14 -24.84 0.49
N THR A 181 22.98 -25.48 0.65
CA THR A 181 22.28 -25.65 1.92
C THR A 181 23.14 -26.33 2.99
N ALA A 182 24.02 -27.26 2.59
CA ALA A 182 24.95 -27.93 3.50
C ALA A 182 26.01 -26.98 4.06
N ALA A 183 26.55 -26.06 3.25
CA ALA A 183 27.48 -25.03 3.74
C ALA A 183 26.79 -23.98 4.61
N VAL A 184 25.53 -23.65 4.32
CA VAL A 184 24.71 -22.77 5.18
C VAL A 184 24.45 -23.43 6.54
N LEU A 185 24.09 -24.71 6.57
CA LEU A 185 23.88 -25.49 7.81
C LEU A 185 25.17 -25.67 8.63
N ARG A 186 26.34 -25.66 7.98
CA ARG A 186 27.65 -25.70 8.66
C ARG A 186 28.14 -24.31 9.11
N GLY A 187 27.39 -23.24 8.85
CA GLY A 187 27.78 -21.87 9.18
C GLY A 187 28.88 -21.27 8.28
N GLU A 188 29.22 -21.94 7.17
CA GLU A 188 30.28 -21.54 6.24
C GLU A 188 29.79 -20.48 5.24
N ALA A 189 28.47 -20.33 5.06
CA ALA A 189 27.86 -19.39 4.12
C ALA A 189 26.57 -18.76 4.71
N GLN A 190 26.28 -17.50 4.34
CA GLN A 190 25.02 -16.85 4.72
C GLN A 190 23.94 -17.03 3.64
N PRO A 191 22.70 -17.40 4.01
CA PRO A 191 21.62 -17.50 3.05
C PRO A 191 21.20 -16.12 2.55
N ILE A 192 20.78 -16.05 1.28
CA ILE A 192 20.20 -14.84 0.71
C ILE A 192 18.90 -14.47 1.44
N LEU A 193 18.55 -13.18 1.41
CA LEU A 193 17.36 -12.65 2.10
C LEU A 193 16.08 -13.44 1.76
N LEU A 194 15.90 -13.85 0.51
CA LEU A 194 14.75 -14.64 0.05
C LEU A 194 14.58 -15.94 0.84
N PHE A 195 15.67 -16.67 1.13
CA PHE A 195 15.61 -17.93 1.88
C PHE A 195 15.55 -17.73 3.40
N LYS A 196 15.88 -16.52 3.89
CA LYS A 196 15.57 -16.13 5.26
C LYS A 196 14.07 -15.88 5.44
N LEU A 197 13.43 -15.28 4.43
CA LEU A 197 12.03 -14.84 4.50
C LEU A 197 11.00 -15.91 4.12
N PHE A 198 11.33 -16.86 3.24
CA PHE A 198 10.38 -17.84 2.71
C PHE A 198 10.78 -19.29 3.04
N PRO A 199 9.82 -20.23 3.11
CA PRO A 199 10.06 -21.63 3.52
C PRO A 199 10.69 -22.52 2.45
N PHE A 200 11.29 -21.94 1.42
CA PHE A 200 11.88 -22.67 0.31
C PHE A 200 13.36 -22.97 0.62
N GLY A 201 13.59 -24.08 1.33
CA GLY A 201 14.92 -24.54 1.74
C GLY A 201 15.60 -25.49 0.75
N GLU A 202 14.87 -26.04 -0.23
CA GLU A 202 15.40 -27.02 -1.19
C GLU A 202 14.95 -26.62 -2.61
N LEU A 203 15.84 -25.96 -3.36
CA LEU A 203 15.54 -25.49 -4.72
C LEU A 203 15.57 -26.57 -5.80
N TYR A 204 15.73 -27.83 -5.43
CA TYR A 204 16.13 -28.84 -6.42
C TYR A 204 15.03 -29.21 -7.42
N ASP A 205 13.75 -28.94 -7.13
CA ASP A 205 12.67 -29.39 -8.02
C ASP A 205 11.97 -28.28 -8.83
N ASN A 206 12.04 -26.99 -8.47
CA ASN A 206 11.42 -25.91 -9.25
C ASN A 206 11.98 -24.50 -8.97
N PHE A 207 12.97 -24.06 -9.75
CA PHE A 207 13.54 -22.70 -9.70
C PHE A 207 12.48 -21.58 -9.80
N PHE A 208 11.43 -21.81 -10.59
CA PHE A 208 10.31 -20.87 -10.73
C PHE A 208 9.55 -20.64 -9.42
N ILE A 209 9.30 -21.70 -8.65
CA ILE A 209 8.54 -21.60 -7.40
C ILE A 209 9.46 -21.20 -6.25
N GLY A 210 10.67 -21.76 -6.19
CA GLY A 210 11.63 -21.54 -5.10
C GLY A 210 12.35 -20.19 -5.14
N TYR A 211 12.50 -19.56 -6.32
CA TYR A 211 13.20 -18.28 -6.47
C TYR A 211 12.32 -17.17 -7.07
N LEU A 212 11.71 -17.39 -8.25
CA LEU A 212 10.96 -16.33 -8.93
C LEU A 212 9.70 -15.91 -8.18
N GLY A 213 9.01 -16.84 -7.51
CA GLY A 213 7.87 -16.53 -6.63
C GLY A 213 8.25 -15.59 -5.48
N PRO A 214 9.18 -15.98 -4.58
CA PRO A 214 9.73 -15.12 -3.53
C PRO A 214 10.29 -13.78 -4.04
N TRP A 215 10.93 -13.78 -5.21
CA TRP A 215 11.49 -12.58 -5.82
C TRP A 215 10.40 -11.59 -6.25
N TYR A 216 9.33 -12.10 -6.88
CA TYR A 216 8.15 -11.32 -7.24
C TYR A 216 7.46 -10.80 -5.97
N ALA A 217 7.26 -11.66 -4.98
CA ALA A 217 6.68 -11.29 -3.69
C ALA A 217 7.45 -10.14 -3.03
N LEU A 218 8.78 -10.22 -2.98
CA LEU A 218 9.64 -9.18 -2.43
C LEU A 218 9.47 -7.86 -3.21
N SER A 219 9.48 -7.90 -4.54
CA SER A 219 9.25 -6.72 -5.38
C SER A 219 7.89 -6.06 -5.14
N LEU A 220 6.84 -6.86 -4.90
CA LEU A 220 5.52 -6.33 -4.57
C LEU A 220 5.53 -5.62 -3.21
N GLY A 221 6.15 -6.20 -2.19
CA GLY A 221 6.22 -5.59 -0.86
C GLY A 221 6.97 -4.26 -0.86
N ILE A 222 8.11 -4.18 -1.55
CA ILE A 222 8.95 -2.98 -1.63
C ILE A 222 8.15 -1.75 -2.09
N THR A 223 7.24 -1.96 -3.05
CA THR A 223 6.49 -0.86 -3.67
C THR A 223 5.16 -0.61 -2.96
N THR A 224 4.54 -1.65 -2.41
CA THR A 224 3.16 -1.56 -1.92
C THR A 224 3.07 -1.22 -0.44
N ILE A 225 3.97 -1.77 0.39
CA ILE A 225 3.98 -1.51 1.83
C ILE A 225 4.13 -0.01 2.11
N PRO A 226 5.16 0.69 1.62
CA PRO A 226 5.31 2.11 1.90
C PRO A 226 4.20 2.96 1.26
N LEU A 227 3.62 2.50 0.14
CA LEU A 227 2.49 3.18 -0.48
C LEU A 227 1.24 3.15 0.40
N TRP A 228 0.88 2.00 0.98
CA TRP A 228 -0.27 1.90 1.88
C TRP A 228 -0.06 2.71 3.16
N HIS A 229 1.12 2.63 3.76
CA HIS A 229 1.42 3.39 4.97
C HIS A 229 1.30 4.90 4.71
N THR A 230 1.92 5.40 3.64
CA THR A 230 1.82 6.82 3.29
C THR A 230 0.40 7.23 2.90
N PHE A 231 -0.39 6.36 2.25
CA PHE A 231 -1.79 6.64 1.94
C PHE A 231 -2.63 6.86 3.20
N ILE A 232 -2.47 6.00 4.22
CA ILE A 232 -3.16 6.15 5.50
C ILE A 232 -2.74 7.46 6.19
N THR A 233 -1.46 7.83 6.16
CA THR A 233 -0.99 9.12 6.67
C THR A 233 -1.65 10.30 5.93
N CYS A 234 -1.80 10.22 4.62
CA CYS A 234 -2.51 11.24 3.82
C CYS A 234 -3.97 11.37 4.26
N LEU A 235 -4.65 10.23 4.47
CA LEU A 235 -6.04 10.20 4.91
C LEU A 235 -6.20 10.86 6.30
N MET A 236 -5.32 10.50 7.25
CA MET A 236 -5.32 11.10 8.59
C MET A 236 -5.09 12.61 8.53
N LYS A 237 -4.18 13.07 7.66
CA LYS A 237 -3.91 14.50 7.48
C LYS A 237 -5.05 15.25 6.82
N TYR A 238 -5.73 14.64 5.85
CA TYR A 238 -6.96 15.19 5.29
C TYR A 238 -8.06 15.37 6.35
N VAL A 239 -8.27 14.37 7.22
CA VAL A 239 -9.23 14.49 8.33
C VAL A 239 -8.82 15.60 9.30
N THR A 240 -7.52 15.72 9.60
CA THR A 240 -7.00 16.80 10.45
C THR A 240 -7.26 18.18 9.85
N LEU A 241 -7.02 18.34 8.55
CA LEU A 241 -7.32 19.57 7.82
C LEU A 241 -8.80 19.95 7.94
N LYS A 242 -9.72 18.98 7.74
CA LYS A 242 -11.16 19.22 7.91
C LYS A 242 -11.51 19.70 9.32
N LEU A 243 -10.94 19.06 10.34
CA LEU A 243 -11.18 19.45 11.73
C LEU A 243 -10.64 20.86 12.03
N GLN A 244 -9.49 21.23 11.47
CA GLN A 244 -8.92 22.56 11.63
C GLN A 244 -9.81 23.64 10.97
N ILE A 245 -10.28 23.38 9.75
CA ILE A 245 -11.20 24.27 9.04
C ILE A 245 -12.52 24.41 9.81
N LEU A 246 -13.10 23.30 10.27
CA LEU A 246 -14.33 23.31 11.04
C LEU A 246 -14.17 24.12 12.33
N ASN A 247 -13.10 23.86 13.09
CA ASN A 247 -12.80 24.59 14.33
C ASN A 247 -12.69 26.09 14.08
N LYS A 248 -11.99 26.50 13.01
CA LYS A 248 -11.88 27.90 12.61
C LYS A 248 -13.26 28.51 12.32
N ARG A 249 -14.09 27.84 11.51
CA ARG A 249 -15.42 28.33 11.14
C ARG A 249 -16.34 28.44 12.37
N VAL A 250 -16.27 27.49 13.30
CA VAL A 250 -17.02 27.54 14.57
C VAL A 250 -16.59 28.74 15.41
N LEU A 251 -15.28 28.96 15.58
CA LEU A 251 -14.77 30.11 16.34
C LEU A 251 -15.21 31.45 15.72
N ALA A 252 -15.26 31.55 14.39
CA ALA A 252 -15.77 32.74 13.72
C ALA A 252 -17.27 32.99 13.99
N MET A 253 -18.08 31.93 14.03
CA MET A 253 -19.51 32.02 14.36
C MET A 253 -19.75 32.43 15.81
N ASP A 254 -19.00 31.88 16.77
CA ASP A 254 -19.11 32.26 18.18
C ASP A 254 -18.79 33.73 18.41
N VAL A 255 -17.71 34.25 17.78
CA VAL A 255 -17.35 35.67 17.87
C VAL A 255 -18.45 36.58 17.31
N SER A 256 -19.07 36.18 16.18
CA SER A 256 -20.15 36.97 15.59
C SER A 256 -21.37 37.06 16.51
N THR A 257 -21.71 35.97 17.21
CA THR A 257 -22.85 35.85 18.14
C THR A 257 -22.68 36.75 19.38
N TYR A 258 -21.46 36.88 19.89
CA TYR A 258 -21.16 37.81 20.99
C TYR A 258 -21.17 39.28 20.58
N SER A 259 -20.91 39.59 19.30
CA SER A 259 -20.90 40.97 18.80
C SER A 259 -22.32 41.52 18.59
N THR A 260 -23.27 40.68 18.18
CA THR A 260 -24.68 41.05 17.96
C THR A 260 -25.52 41.14 19.24
N SER A 261 -25.05 40.59 20.37
CA SER A 261 -25.76 40.70 21.66
C SER A 261 -25.48 42.01 22.43
N LYS A 262 -24.66 42.91 21.88
CA LYS A 262 -24.26 44.19 22.50
C LYS A 262 -24.95 45.43 21.92
N THR A 263 -25.99 45.25 21.12
CA THR A 263 -26.89 46.31 20.63
C THR A 263 -28.30 46.04 21.13
#